data_AF-A0ABD5T7P4-F1
#
_entry.id   AF-A0ABD5T7P4-F1
#
_cell.length_a   1.000
_cell.length_b   1.000
_cell.length_c   1.000
_cell.angle_alpha   90.00
_cell.angle_beta   90.00
_cell.angle_gamma   90.00
#
_symmetry.space_group_name_H-M   'P 1'
#
loop_
_entity.id
_entity.type
_entity.pdbx_description
1 polymer ?
#
loop_
_entity_poly.entity_id
_entity_poly.type
_entity_poly.pdbx_seq_one_letter_code
_entity_poly.pdbx_strand_id
1 'polypeptide(L)'
;MKDEMDREEDINWSEHIRKSIRERLGGSPSRKIQKLVGDYQSNLDRLWILHMFSYGMSKRYIYESAEEIFGEDKDEVVDDVETDLEERGMENMYDEIEEGLKVGDTIQNTVASYGISKIKEHVKESIKDSPREVRDGIYILSLYIRDRLDRESTSINPEGVERTWEIYSGSEVDIDDIVSTGLIYKNHYNSNAYNHWYYKIPDYGLELIEEMISDSSDFGIYHSDPKKSTLRDLINEEQSRDFLSWMNGSSRYVSTYNEEEDIEDQLEDEDIDLTLEEFTEAREKLIQNKVLLIDYSPHRSSTGNRSSRPARWAYKLTQPALDDMPEILLENGLPAH
;
A
#
# COMPACT_ATOMS: atom_id res chain seq x y z
N MET A 1 -7.05 -4.74 33.19
CA MET A 1 -6.63 -4.43 31.80
C MET A 1 -6.13 -5.66 31.07
N LYS A 2 -4.90 -6.18 31.22
CA LYS A 2 -4.52 -7.42 30.50
C LYS A 2 -5.43 -8.61 30.86
N ASP A 3 -5.65 -8.85 32.16
CA ASP A 3 -6.56 -9.91 32.64
C ASP A 3 -8.06 -9.66 32.33
N GLU A 4 -8.43 -8.47 31.84
CA GLU A 4 -9.78 -8.12 31.36
C GLU A 4 -9.89 -8.30 29.84
N MET A 5 -8.83 -7.90 29.12
CA MET A 5 -8.67 -8.10 27.68
C MET A 5 -8.66 -9.58 27.31
N ASP A 6 -8.01 -10.40 28.15
CA ASP A 6 -7.96 -11.86 27.99
C ASP A 6 -9.30 -12.56 28.36
N ARG A 7 -10.30 -11.83 28.89
CA ARG A 7 -11.62 -12.40 29.28
C ARG A 7 -12.76 -12.05 28.33
N GLU A 8 -12.66 -10.98 27.55
CA GLU A 8 -13.68 -10.58 26.59
C GLU A 8 -13.06 -10.46 25.19
N GLU A 9 -12.94 -11.60 24.50
CA GLU A 9 -12.37 -11.70 23.13
C GLU A 9 -13.22 -10.97 22.08
N ASP A 10 -14.50 -10.72 22.35
CA ASP A 10 -15.44 -10.05 21.41
C ASP A 10 -15.30 -8.52 21.38
N ILE A 11 -14.49 -7.93 22.27
CA ILE A 11 -14.27 -6.48 22.29
C ILE A 11 -13.06 -6.16 21.42
N ASN A 12 -13.24 -5.25 20.46
CA ASN A 12 -12.13 -4.64 19.74
C ASN A 12 -11.33 -3.73 20.70
N TRP A 13 -10.38 -4.33 21.42
CA TRP A 13 -9.62 -3.64 22.45
C TRP A 13 -8.72 -2.54 21.91
N SER A 14 -8.24 -2.66 20.68
CA SER A 14 -7.52 -1.60 19.96
C SER A 14 -8.41 -0.37 19.78
N GLU A 15 -9.67 -0.55 19.38
CA GLU A 15 -10.65 0.52 19.24
C GLU A 15 -11.04 1.13 20.61
N HIS A 16 -11.20 0.29 21.64
CA HIS A 16 -11.52 0.73 22.99
C HIS A 16 -10.39 1.53 23.65
N ILE A 17 -9.14 1.11 23.42
CA ILE A 17 -7.94 1.81 23.89
C ILE A 17 -7.74 3.11 23.12
N ARG A 18 -7.90 3.13 21.78
CA ARG A 18 -7.87 4.37 20.98
C ARG A 18 -8.93 5.36 21.47
N LYS A 19 -10.16 4.90 21.74
CA LYS A 19 -11.23 5.72 22.31
C LYS A 19 -10.90 6.27 23.70
N SER A 20 -10.37 5.42 24.59
CA SER A 20 -9.99 5.81 25.96
C SER A 20 -8.80 6.78 26.00
N ILE A 21 -7.85 6.63 25.06
CA ILE A 21 -6.74 7.55 24.88
C ILE A 21 -7.23 8.90 24.35
N ARG A 22 -8.18 8.93 23.39
CA ARG A 22 -8.82 10.16 22.90
C ARG A 22 -9.61 10.91 23.98
N GLU A 23 -10.39 10.20 24.80
CA GLU A 23 -11.12 10.80 25.92
C GLU A 23 -10.18 11.42 26.97
N ARG A 24 -8.94 10.92 27.08
CA ARG A 24 -7.92 11.41 28.03
C ARG A 24 -6.98 12.47 27.47
N LEU A 25 -6.70 12.50 26.17
CA LEU A 25 -5.66 13.35 25.58
C LEU A 25 -6.16 14.64 24.89
N GLY A 26 -7.47 14.85 24.74
CA GLY A 26 -8.03 16.18 24.45
C GLY A 26 -8.93 16.25 23.22
N GLY A 27 -10.16 16.73 23.44
CA GLY A 27 -11.12 17.13 22.41
C GLY A 27 -12.17 16.06 22.08
N SER A 28 -13.40 16.25 22.55
CA SER A 28 -14.56 15.65 21.86
C SER A 28 -14.51 16.17 20.42
N PRO A 29 -14.62 15.32 19.37
CA PRO A 29 -14.59 15.81 17.99
C PRO A 29 -15.56 16.97 17.84
N SER A 30 -15.17 18.01 17.09
CA SER A 30 -15.99 19.20 16.89
C SER A 30 -17.44 18.77 16.61
N ARG A 31 -18.40 19.29 17.38
CA ARG A 31 -19.83 18.91 17.25
C ARG A 31 -20.34 19.02 15.82
N LYS A 32 -19.75 19.91 15.02
CA LYS A 32 -20.05 20.05 13.58
C LYS A 32 -19.66 18.81 12.78
N ILE A 33 -18.46 18.27 12.99
CA ILE A 33 -17.96 17.06 12.31
C ILE A 33 -18.72 15.83 12.80
N GLN A 34 -18.95 15.71 14.11
CA GLN A 34 -19.78 14.61 14.65
C GLN A 34 -21.16 14.61 14.03
N LYS A 35 -21.79 15.78 13.92
CA LYS A 35 -23.10 15.92 13.29
C LYS A 35 -23.04 15.54 11.82
N LEU A 36 -22.06 16.03 11.05
CA LEU A 36 -21.90 15.71 9.64
C LEU A 36 -21.74 14.19 9.40
N VAL A 37 -20.83 13.55 10.13
CA VAL A 37 -20.63 12.09 10.04
C VAL A 37 -21.89 11.33 10.48
N GLY A 38 -22.58 11.82 11.52
CA GLY A 38 -23.86 11.26 11.97
C GLY A 38 -24.96 11.36 10.92
N ASP A 39 -25.06 12.50 10.23
CA ASP A 39 -26.01 12.75 9.14
C ASP A 39 -25.76 11.78 7.96
N TYR A 40 -24.51 11.36 7.74
CA TYR A 40 -24.12 10.44 6.66
C TYR A 40 -24.09 8.97 7.06
N GLN A 41 -24.28 8.61 8.34
CA GLN A 41 -24.07 7.25 8.83
C GLN A 41 -24.94 6.18 8.14
N SER A 42 -26.10 6.57 7.58
CA SER A 42 -27.00 5.70 6.82
C SER A 42 -26.74 5.69 5.31
N ASN A 43 -25.86 6.56 4.80
CA ASN A 43 -25.53 6.68 3.38
C ASN A 43 -24.03 6.40 3.20
N LEU A 44 -23.72 5.18 2.74
CA LEU A 44 -22.34 4.71 2.60
C LEU A 44 -21.55 5.59 1.61
N ASP A 45 -22.13 5.92 0.46
CA ASP A 45 -21.50 6.72 -0.60
C ASP A 45 -21.03 8.07 -0.05
N ARG A 46 -21.94 8.82 0.62
CA ARG A 46 -21.61 10.11 1.22
C ARG A 46 -20.55 10.00 2.31
N LEU A 47 -20.65 8.98 3.15
CA LEU A 47 -19.68 8.74 4.22
C LEU A 47 -18.28 8.42 3.65
N TRP A 48 -18.23 7.62 2.58
CA TRP A 48 -16.98 7.21 1.93
C TRP A 48 -16.35 8.37 1.16
N ILE A 49 -17.14 9.15 0.44
CA ILE A 49 -16.67 10.36 -0.24
C ILE A 49 -16.17 11.40 0.77
N LEU A 50 -16.88 11.59 1.90
CA LEU A 50 -16.40 12.43 3.01
C LEU A 50 -15.04 11.93 3.54
N HIS A 51 -14.87 10.61 3.62
CA HIS A 51 -13.61 10.01 4.02
C HIS A 51 -12.50 10.26 2.97
N MET A 52 -12.77 10.20 1.67
CA MET A 52 -11.79 10.58 0.63
C MET A 52 -11.38 12.06 0.74
N PHE A 53 -12.35 12.96 0.90
CA PHE A 53 -12.09 14.38 1.14
C PHE A 53 -11.15 14.57 2.33
N SER A 54 -11.35 13.82 3.41
CA SER A 54 -10.57 13.98 4.65
C SER A 54 -9.06 13.74 4.49
N TYR A 55 -8.60 13.08 3.43
CA TYR A 55 -7.17 12.95 3.10
C TYR A 55 -6.60 14.13 2.31
N GLY A 56 -7.38 15.19 2.10
CA GLY A 56 -6.98 16.35 1.30
C GLY A 56 -6.84 16.02 -0.19
N MET A 57 -7.57 15.00 -0.67
CA MET A 57 -7.61 14.64 -2.09
C MET A 57 -8.24 15.77 -2.90
N SER A 58 -7.74 15.99 -4.12
CA SER A 58 -8.40 16.94 -5.03
C SER A 58 -9.71 16.35 -5.52
N LYS A 59 -10.73 17.20 -5.69
CA LYS A 59 -12.07 16.79 -6.14
C LYS A 59 -12.05 15.94 -7.40
N ARG A 60 -11.19 16.29 -8.36
CA ARG A 60 -10.97 15.52 -9.59
C ARG A 60 -10.66 14.04 -9.31
N TYR A 61 -9.76 13.77 -8.37
CA TYR A 61 -9.36 12.41 -8.04
C TYR A 61 -10.37 11.68 -7.17
N ILE A 62 -11.23 12.43 -6.46
CA ILE A 62 -12.38 11.87 -5.76
C ILE A 62 -13.42 11.38 -6.78
N TYR A 63 -13.72 12.15 -7.84
CA TYR A 63 -14.59 11.66 -8.93
C TYR A 63 -14.03 10.39 -9.56
N GLU A 64 -12.75 10.42 -10.00
CA GLU A 64 -12.10 9.26 -10.61
C GLU A 64 -12.11 8.04 -9.67
N SER A 65 -11.79 8.21 -8.37
CA SER A 65 -11.82 7.09 -7.41
C SER A 65 -13.24 6.59 -7.12
N ALA A 66 -14.23 7.49 -7.07
CA ALA A 66 -15.61 7.11 -6.79
C ALA A 66 -16.23 6.34 -7.97
N GLU A 67 -15.99 6.76 -9.20
CA GLU A 67 -16.44 6.04 -10.39
C GLU A 67 -15.91 4.60 -10.39
N GLU A 68 -14.62 4.41 -10.11
CA GLU A 68 -14.01 3.07 -10.03
C GLU A 68 -14.59 2.22 -8.89
N ILE A 69 -14.76 2.79 -7.69
CA ILE A 69 -15.20 2.06 -6.49
C ILE A 69 -16.68 1.68 -6.57
N PHE A 70 -17.53 2.58 -7.05
CA PHE A 70 -18.97 2.38 -7.08
C PHE A 70 -19.47 1.78 -8.40
N GLY A 71 -18.63 1.75 -9.44
CA GLY A 71 -18.97 1.26 -10.78
C GLY A 71 -20.04 2.10 -11.49
N GLU A 72 -20.33 3.30 -10.98
CA GLU A 72 -21.30 4.24 -11.52
C GLU A 72 -20.90 5.69 -11.17
N ASP A 73 -21.41 6.63 -11.94
CA ASP A 73 -21.19 8.06 -11.72
C ASP A 73 -21.73 8.50 -10.35
N LYS A 74 -20.85 9.15 -9.56
CA LYS A 74 -21.15 9.70 -8.22
C LYS A 74 -20.90 11.20 -8.14
N ASP A 75 -20.82 11.90 -9.27
CA ASP A 75 -20.50 13.33 -9.33
C ASP A 75 -21.42 14.17 -8.43
N GLU A 76 -22.73 13.92 -8.49
CA GLU A 76 -23.73 14.61 -7.65
C GLU A 76 -23.46 14.40 -6.15
N VAL A 77 -23.02 13.20 -5.75
CA VAL A 77 -22.73 12.89 -4.34
C VAL A 77 -21.44 13.59 -3.89
N VAL A 78 -20.44 13.67 -4.76
CA VAL A 78 -19.20 14.41 -4.49
C VAL A 78 -19.48 15.91 -4.33
N ASP A 79 -20.31 16.48 -5.21
CA ASP A 79 -20.72 17.89 -5.16
C ASP A 79 -21.53 18.22 -3.90
N ASP A 80 -22.46 17.33 -3.52
CA ASP A 80 -23.26 17.47 -2.31
C ASP A 80 -22.37 17.46 -1.05
N VAL A 81 -21.39 16.56 -0.98
CA VAL A 81 -20.48 16.46 0.17
C VAL A 81 -19.56 17.68 0.25
N GLU A 82 -19.04 18.17 -0.88
CA GLU A 82 -18.27 19.41 -0.92
C GLU A 82 -19.11 20.59 -0.42
N THR A 83 -20.32 20.76 -0.95
CA THR A 83 -21.24 21.83 -0.53
C THR A 83 -21.52 21.76 0.97
N ASP A 84 -21.78 20.56 1.52
CA ASP A 84 -22.01 20.37 2.95
C ASP A 84 -20.78 20.77 3.80
N LEU A 85 -19.56 20.51 3.31
CA LEU A 85 -18.30 20.94 3.93
C LEU A 85 -18.16 22.46 3.89
N GLU A 86 -18.41 23.09 2.74
CA GLU A 86 -18.37 24.54 2.54
C GLU A 86 -19.36 25.27 3.46
N GLU A 87 -20.63 24.84 3.50
CA GLU A 87 -21.67 25.43 4.35
C GLU A 87 -21.34 25.39 5.85
N ARG A 88 -20.47 24.46 6.25
CA ARG A 88 -20.04 24.27 7.65
C ARG A 88 -18.71 24.97 7.96
N GLY A 89 -18.07 25.56 6.94
CA GLY A 89 -16.77 26.23 7.01
C GLY A 89 -15.62 25.23 7.15
N MET A 90 -15.68 24.10 6.44
CA MET A 90 -14.72 22.99 6.50
C MET A 90 -14.14 22.69 5.11
N GLU A 91 -13.93 23.75 4.32
CA GLU A 91 -13.46 23.71 2.93
C GLU A 91 -12.05 23.11 2.80
N ASN A 92 -11.18 23.43 3.76
CA ASN A 92 -9.77 23.04 3.72
C ASN A 92 -9.45 22.04 4.83
N MET A 93 -9.05 20.83 4.43
CA MET A 93 -8.75 19.72 5.33
C MET A 93 -7.54 19.97 6.24
N TYR A 94 -6.68 20.91 5.86
CA TYR A 94 -5.49 21.27 6.62
C TYR A 94 -5.74 22.39 7.64
N ASP A 95 -6.90 23.03 7.60
CA ASP A 95 -7.25 24.09 8.55
C ASP A 95 -7.45 23.49 9.96
N GLU A 96 -7.04 24.26 10.96
CA GLU A 96 -7.28 23.91 12.36
C GLU A 96 -8.74 24.22 12.74
N ILE A 97 -9.44 23.19 13.22
CA ILE A 97 -10.80 23.35 13.74
C ILE A 97 -10.80 23.60 15.26
N GLU A 98 -9.79 23.08 15.95
CA GLU A 98 -9.46 23.30 17.35
C GLU A 98 -7.92 23.28 17.48
N GLU A 99 -7.38 23.75 18.61
CA GLU A 99 -5.92 23.85 18.82
C GLU A 99 -5.23 22.49 18.59
N GLY A 100 -4.40 22.41 17.56
CA GLY A 100 -3.68 21.18 17.18
C GLY A 100 -4.52 20.10 16.46
N LEU A 101 -5.79 20.37 16.14
CA LEU A 101 -6.68 19.44 15.43
C LEU A 101 -7.06 19.98 14.06
N LYS A 102 -6.65 19.26 13.00
CA LYS A 102 -7.03 19.59 11.62
C LYS A 102 -8.41 19.04 11.28
N VAL A 103 -9.10 19.69 10.35
CA VAL A 103 -10.41 19.25 9.83
C VAL A 103 -10.34 17.81 9.32
N GLY A 104 -9.39 17.51 8.43
CA GLY A 104 -9.22 16.18 7.82
C GLY A 104 -9.01 15.09 8.87
N ASP A 105 -8.03 15.27 9.75
CA ASP A 105 -7.72 14.32 10.83
C ASP A 105 -8.94 14.10 11.75
N THR A 106 -9.71 15.15 12.02
CA THR A 106 -10.92 15.06 12.87
C THR A 106 -12.04 14.28 12.17
N ILE A 107 -12.22 14.47 10.86
CA ILE A 107 -13.16 13.68 10.04
C ILE A 107 -12.72 12.21 10.03
N GLN A 108 -11.46 11.91 9.70
CA GLN A 108 -10.91 10.54 9.69
C GLN A 108 -11.17 9.84 11.02
N ASN A 109 -10.82 10.48 12.15
CA ASN A 109 -11.05 9.94 13.48
C ASN A 109 -12.53 9.71 13.82
N THR A 110 -13.41 10.60 13.34
CA THR A 110 -14.86 10.48 13.57
C THR A 110 -15.45 9.35 12.73
N VAL A 111 -15.10 9.25 11.45
CA VAL A 111 -15.51 8.13 10.57
C VAL A 111 -15.00 6.80 11.13
N ALA A 112 -13.72 6.73 11.55
CA ALA A 112 -13.14 5.58 12.21
C ALA A 112 -13.93 5.10 13.43
N SER A 113 -14.62 6.00 14.14
CA SER A 113 -15.35 5.66 15.38
C SER A 113 -16.81 5.28 15.16
N TYR A 114 -17.42 5.69 14.04
CA TYR A 114 -18.89 5.64 13.88
C TYR A 114 -19.37 5.07 12.55
N GLY A 115 -18.50 4.95 11.55
CA GLY A 115 -18.91 4.61 10.19
C GLY A 115 -17.99 3.65 9.44
N ILE A 116 -16.75 3.45 9.91
CA ILE A 116 -15.72 2.73 9.16
C ILE A 116 -16.02 1.25 8.97
N SER A 117 -16.77 0.62 9.88
CA SER A 117 -17.06 -0.82 9.81
C SER A 117 -17.80 -1.19 8.53
N LYS A 118 -18.72 -0.35 8.07
CA LYS A 118 -19.49 -0.57 6.83
C LYS A 118 -18.60 -0.47 5.59
N ILE A 119 -17.65 0.47 5.59
CA ILE A 119 -16.66 0.60 4.51
C ILE A 119 -15.77 -0.65 4.49
N LYS A 120 -15.24 -1.07 5.64
CA LYS A 120 -14.41 -2.30 5.75
C LYS A 120 -15.15 -3.54 5.27
N GLU A 121 -16.42 -3.72 5.67
CA GLU A 121 -17.25 -4.85 5.24
C GLU A 121 -17.44 -4.86 3.71
N HIS A 122 -17.79 -3.71 3.13
CA HIS A 122 -17.94 -3.57 1.69
C HIS A 122 -16.64 -3.87 0.92
N VAL A 123 -15.50 -3.34 1.39
CA VAL A 123 -14.19 -3.61 0.78
C VAL A 123 -13.84 -5.09 0.88
N LYS A 124 -14.08 -5.74 2.03
CA LYS A 124 -13.86 -7.19 2.18
C LYS A 124 -14.69 -8.01 1.19
N GLU A 125 -15.97 -7.67 1.03
CA GLU A 125 -16.85 -8.32 0.07
C GLU A 125 -16.37 -8.10 -1.38
N SER A 126 -16.01 -6.86 -1.73
CA SER A 126 -15.50 -6.53 -3.06
C SER A 126 -14.21 -7.28 -3.41
N ILE A 127 -13.27 -7.39 -2.46
CA ILE A 127 -12.05 -8.19 -2.63
C ILE A 127 -12.40 -9.68 -2.82
N LYS A 128 -13.34 -10.22 -2.05
CA LYS A 128 -13.78 -11.63 -2.18
C LYS A 128 -14.41 -11.91 -3.53
N ASP A 129 -15.21 -10.99 -4.04
CA ASP A 129 -15.94 -11.15 -5.30
C ASP A 129 -15.07 -10.83 -6.54
N SER A 130 -13.92 -10.19 -6.33
CA SER A 130 -12.98 -9.85 -7.38
C SER A 130 -12.39 -11.09 -8.10
N PRO A 131 -11.94 -10.94 -9.36
CA PRO A 131 -11.16 -11.96 -10.07
C PRO A 131 -9.91 -12.38 -9.28
N ARG A 132 -9.41 -13.58 -9.58
CA ARG A 132 -8.20 -14.09 -8.91
C ARG A 132 -7.02 -13.16 -9.16
N GLU A 133 -6.89 -12.65 -10.37
CA GLU A 133 -5.83 -11.76 -10.81
C GLU A 133 -5.77 -10.51 -9.92
N VAL A 134 -6.91 -9.88 -9.63
CA VAL A 134 -7.01 -8.72 -8.72
C VAL A 134 -6.65 -9.08 -7.28
N ARG A 135 -7.11 -10.24 -6.80
CA ARG A 135 -6.72 -10.76 -5.47
C ARG A 135 -5.22 -11.05 -5.38
N ASP A 136 -4.61 -11.51 -6.46
CA ASP A 136 -3.16 -11.72 -6.57
C ASP A 136 -2.45 -10.35 -6.52
N GLY A 137 -2.97 -9.32 -7.20
CA GLY A 137 -2.48 -7.94 -7.12
C GLY A 137 -2.55 -7.35 -5.71
N ILE A 138 -3.65 -7.56 -5.00
CA ILE A 138 -3.81 -7.15 -3.59
C ILE A 138 -2.79 -7.86 -2.68
N TYR A 139 -2.54 -9.15 -2.92
CA TYR A 139 -1.50 -9.86 -2.20
C TYR A 139 -0.11 -9.27 -2.49
N ILE A 140 0.22 -8.99 -3.75
CA ILE A 140 1.48 -8.33 -4.11
C ILE A 140 1.60 -6.97 -3.42
N LEU A 141 0.54 -6.16 -3.45
CA LEU A 141 0.47 -4.88 -2.75
C LEU A 141 0.76 -5.02 -1.24
N SER A 142 0.24 -6.07 -0.59
CA SER A 142 0.51 -6.33 0.84
C SER A 142 1.99 -6.49 1.14
N LEU A 143 2.77 -7.10 0.23
CA LEU A 143 4.21 -7.29 0.38
C LEU A 143 4.98 -5.96 0.34
N TYR A 144 4.49 -4.96 -0.40
CA TYR A 144 5.07 -3.60 -0.42
C TYR A 144 4.85 -2.83 0.88
N ILE A 145 3.81 -3.18 1.63
CA ILE A 145 3.34 -2.43 2.80
C ILE A 145 3.82 -3.07 4.10
N ARG A 146 4.13 -4.36 4.10
CA ARG A 146 4.56 -5.13 5.28
C ARG A 146 5.70 -4.46 6.06
N ASP A 147 6.64 -3.81 5.36
CA ASP A 147 7.79 -3.08 5.96
C ASP A 147 7.50 -1.62 6.30
N ARG A 148 6.30 -1.16 5.95
CA ARG A 148 5.84 0.22 6.07
C ARG A 148 4.69 0.37 7.07
N LEU A 149 4.23 -0.70 7.70
CA LEU A 149 3.18 -0.66 8.73
C LEU A 149 3.53 0.29 9.89
N ASP A 150 4.82 0.50 10.17
CA ASP A 150 5.33 1.44 11.18
C ASP A 150 5.72 2.83 10.64
N ARG A 151 5.52 3.13 9.34
CA ARG A 151 6.01 4.36 8.67
C ARG A 151 4.86 5.23 8.17
N GLU A 152 5.00 6.55 8.30
CA GLU A 152 4.03 7.59 7.88
C GLU A 152 3.71 7.61 6.36
N SER A 153 4.30 6.74 5.54
CA SER A 153 4.12 6.75 4.08
C SER A 153 3.06 5.75 3.64
N THR A 154 1.79 6.17 3.72
CA THR A 154 0.62 5.44 3.24
C THR A 154 0.40 5.57 1.72
N SER A 155 1.46 5.86 0.96
CA SER A 155 1.39 6.09 -0.49
C SER A 155 2.28 5.11 -1.24
N ILE A 156 1.79 4.60 -2.36
CA ILE A 156 2.49 3.69 -3.27
C ILE A 156 2.62 4.31 -4.65
N ASN A 157 3.73 4.03 -5.34
CA ASN A 157 3.84 4.30 -6.76
C ASN A 157 3.38 3.03 -7.50
N PRO A 158 2.47 3.14 -8.47
CA PRO A 158 1.87 1.98 -9.12
C PRO A 158 2.89 1.17 -9.93
N GLU A 159 3.87 1.83 -10.56
CA GLU A 159 4.71 1.21 -11.59
C GLU A 159 5.51 0.02 -11.06
N GLY A 160 5.95 0.07 -9.81
CA GLY A 160 6.64 -1.07 -9.18
C GLY A 160 5.70 -2.23 -8.84
N VAL A 161 4.53 -1.89 -8.29
CA VAL A 161 3.50 -2.88 -7.93
C VAL A 161 3.00 -3.60 -9.17
N GLU A 162 2.62 -2.86 -10.21
CA GLU A 162 2.14 -3.38 -11.49
C GLU A 162 3.17 -4.26 -12.16
N ARG A 163 4.44 -3.80 -12.28
CA ARG A 163 5.50 -4.59 -12.89
C ARG A 163 5.73 -5.92 -12.17
N THR A 164 5.68 -5.89 -10.84
CA THR A 164 5.84 -7.12 -10.04
C THR A 164 4.63 -8.03 -10.17
N TRP A 165 3.43 -7.45 -10.18
CA TRP A 165 2.19 -8.18 -10.33
C TRP A 165 2.07 -8.83 -11.71
N GLU A 166 2.40 -8.13 -12.79
CA GLU A 166 2.44 -8.65 -14.16
C GLU A 166 3.38 -9.85 -14.29
N ILE A 167 4.58 -9.78 -13.71
CA ILE A 167 5.54 -10.90 -13.69
C ILE A 167 5.00 -12.07 -12.84
N TYR A 168 4.36 -11.77 -11.72
CA TYR A 168 3.79 -12.76 -10.81
C TYR A 168 2.63 -13.53 -11.45
N SER A 169 1.70 -12.82 -12.12
CA SER A 169 0.49 -13.40 -12.72
C SER A 169 0.73 -13.94 -14.14
N GLY A 170 1.73 -13.41 -14.85
CA GLY A 170 1.95 -13.67 -16.28
C GLY A 170 0.88 -13.05 -17.18
N SER A 171 0.19 -12.00 -16.71
CA SER A 171 -0.89 -11.31 -17.41
C SER A 171 -0.71 -9.80 -17.32
N GLU A 172 -1.26 -9.05 -18.28
CA GLU A 172 -1.42 -7.60 -18.15
C GLU A 172 -2.29 -7.28 -16.92
N VAL A 173 -1.96 -6.19 -16.23
CA VAL A 173 -2.59 -5.78 -14.97
C VAL A 173 -2.74 -4.27 -14.93
N ASP A 174 -3.71 -3.78 -14.15
CA ASP A 174 -3.92 -2.35 -13.90
C ASP A 174 -4.17 -2.14 -12.40
N ILE A 175 -3.41 -1.25 -11.77
CA ILE A 175 -3.61 -0.92 -10.35
C ILE A 175 -5.01 -0.37 -10.06
N ASP A 176 -5.69 0.20 -11.06
CA ASP A 176 -7.06 0.71 -10.93
C ASP A 176 -8.06 -0.45 -10.68
N ASP A 177 -7.73 -1.69 -11.07
CA ASP A 177 -8.50 -2.87 -10.64
C ASP A 177 -8.49 -3.03 -9.10
N ILE A 178 -7.40 -2.66 -8.43
CA ILE A 178 -7.35 -2.65 -6.95
C ILE A 178 -8.12 -1.45 -6.40
N VAL A 179 -8.11 -0.29 -7.08
CA VAL A 179 -8.94 0.87 -6.71
C VAL A 179 -10.42 0.47 -6.70
N SER A 180 -10.88 -0.30 -7.69
CA SER A 180 -12.28 -0.73 -7.79
C SER A 180 -12.77 -1.50 -6.56
N THR A 181 -11.86 -2.12 -5.79
CA THR A 181 -12.20 -2.80 -4.53
C THR A 181 -12.46 -1.84 -3.36
N GLY A 182 -12.06 -0.58 -3.51
CA GLY A 182 -12.08 0.43 -2.46
C GLY A 182 -10.95 0.30 -1.44
N LEU A 183 -9.98 -0.60 -1.66
CA LEU A 183 -8.84 -0.79 -0.76
C LEU A 183 -7.87 0.40 -0.77
N ILE A 184 -7.70 1.05 -1.92
CA ILE A 184 -6.80 2.19 -2.14
C ILE A 184 -7.52 3.27 -2.95
N TYR A 185 -7.01 4.50 -2.88
CA TYR A 185 -7.53 5.64 -3.65
C TYR A 185 -6.51 6.16 -4.65
N LYS A 186 -6.99 6.54 -5.83
CA LYS A 186 -6.18 7.17 -6.86
C LYS A 186 -5.88 8.62 -6.48
N ASN A 187 -4.62 9.03 -6.60
CA ASN A 187 -4.22 10.40 -6.33
C ASN A 187 -3.00 10.78 -7.19
N HIS A 188 -2.63 12.04 -7.17
CA HIS A 188 -1.55 12.54 -8.01
C HIS A 188 -0.74 13.59 -7.28
N TYR A 189 0.58 13.40 -7.29
CA TYR A 189 1.51 14.28 -6.65
C TYR A 189 2.02 15.27 -7.69
N ASN A 190 1.70 16.55 -7.49
CA ASN A 190 2.20 17.63 -8.34
C ASN A 190 2.95 18.66 -7.49
N SER A 191 4.24 18.80 -7.77
CA SER A 191 5.13 19.82 -7.22
C SER A 191 6.07 20.32 -8.31
N ASN A 192 6.77 21.43 -8.06
CA ASN A 192 7.79 21.93 -8.99
C ASN A 192 8.88 20.90 -9.34
N ALA A 193 9.10 19.89 -8.49
CA ALA A 193 10.18 18.91 -8.61
C ALA A 193 9.73 17.51 -9.03
N TYR A 194 8.43 17.20 -8.91
CA TYR A 194 7.88 15.87 -9.16
C TYR A 194 6.45 15.97 -9.64
N ASN A 195 6.11 15.15 -10.63
CA ASN A 195 4.78 15.01 -11.18
C ASN A 195 4.52 13.53 -11.48
N HIS A 196 3.78 12.84 -10.63
CA HIS A 196 3.52 11.39 -10.77
C HIS A 196 2.20 10.99 -10.11
N TRP A 197 1.60 9.93 -10.63
CA TRP A 197 0.48 9.25 -9.96
C TRP A 197 0.99 8.53 -8.72
N TYR A 198 0.18 8.54 -7.67
CA TYR A 198 0.41 7.72 -6.48
C TYR A 198 -0.93 7.30 -5.90
N TYR A 199 -0.95 6.13 -5.27
CA TYR A 199 -2.16 5.61 -4.67
C TYR A 199 -2.08 5.73 -3.16
N LYS A 200 -3.12 6.29 -2.56
CA LYS A 200 -3.24 6.48 -1.13
C LYS A 200 -3.91 5.25 -0.54
N ILE A 201 -3.28 4.67 0.47
CA ILE A 201 -3.87 3.63 1.28
C ILE A 201 -4.53 4.31 2.48
N PRO A 202 -5.87 4.30 2.59
CA PRO A 202 -6.54 4.81 3.77
C PRO A 202 -6.23 3.96 5.01
N ASP A 203 -6.44 4.52 6.20
CA ASP A 203 -6.17 3.82 7.47
C ASP A 203 -6.90 2.47 7.57
N TYR A 204 -8.16 2.40 7.13
CA TYR A 204 -8.87 1.11 7.09
C TYR A 204 -8.27 0.14 6.09
N GLY A 205 -7.69 0.63 4.99
CA GLY A 205 -7.02 -0.19 3.99
C GLY A 205 -5.77 -0.83 4.57
N LEU A 206 -5.00 -0.07 5.36
CA LEU A 206 -3.87 -0.61 6.12
C LEU A 206 -4.31 -1.67 7.12
N GLU A 207 -5.39 -1.42 7.88
CA GLU A 207 -5.94 -2.42 8.81
C GLU A 207 -6.37 -3.70 8.07
N LEU A 208 -7.03 -3.57 6.91
CA LEU A 208 -7.41 -4.74 6.10
C LEU A 208 -6.20 -5.48 5.55
N ILE A 209 -5.12 -4.79 5.20
CA ILE A 209 -3.87 -5.40 4.73
C ILE A 209 -3.16 -6.13 5.87
N GLU A 210 -3.16 -5.58 7.08
CA GLU A 210 -2.65 -6.26 8.28
C GLU A 210 -3.48 -7.53 8.60
N GLU A 211 -4.81 -7.43 8.49
CA GLU A 211 -5.71 -8.59 8.59
C GLU A 211 -5.39 -9.64 7.52
N MET A 212 -5.18 -9.23 6.25
CA MET A 212 -4.81 -10.14 5.15
C MET A 212 -3.45 -10.83 5.36
N ILE A 213 -2.46 -10.12 5.89
CA ILE A 213 -1.14 -10.69 6.20
C ILE A 213 -1.27 -11.76 7.29
N SER A 214 -2.20 -11.57 8.24
CA SER A 214 -2.43 -12.48 9.36
C SER A 214 -3.29 -13.70 8.97
N ASP A 215 -4.39 -13.46 8.25
CA ASP A 215 -5.29 -14.49 7.72
C ASP A 215 -5.88 -14.05 6.38
N SER A 216 -5.28 -14.52 5.29
CA SER A 216 -5.67 -14.20 3.91
C SER A 216 -6.93 -14.93 3.44
N SER A 217 -7.36 -15.98 4.14
CA SER A 217 -8.49 -16.82 3.73
C SER A 217 -9.82 -16.07 3.79
N ASP A 218 -9.93 -15.15 4.74
CA ASP A 218 -11.05 -14.23 4.91
C ASP A 218 -11.18 -13.20 3.78
N PHE A 219 -10.28 -13.20 2.80
CA PHE A 219 -10.30 -12.34 1.62
C PHE A 219 -10.37 -13.15 0.32
N GLY A 220 -10.49 -14.49 0.40
CA GLY A 220 -10.39 -15.38 -0.76
C GLY A 220 -8.99 -15.41 -1.38
N ILE A 221 -7.98 -14.94 -0.64
CA ILE A 221 -6.58 -14.93 -1.05
C ILE A 221 -5.93 -16.17 -0.43
N TYR A 222 -5.57 -17.16 -1.24
CA TYR A 222 -5.00 -18.43 -0.76
C TYR A 222 -3.48 -18.49 -0.91
N HIS A 223 -2.84 -17.32 -0.98
CA HIS A 223 -1.38 -17.24 -1.04
C HIS A 223 -0.80 -17.41 0.35
N SER A 224 0.27 -18.20 0.42
CA SER A 224 1.16 -18.25 1.56
C SER A 224 2.48 -17.58 1.21
N ASP A 225 3.12 -17.03 2.24
CA ASP A 225 4.52 -16.62 2.23
C ASP A 225 5.42 -17.76 1.71
N PRO A 226 6.59 -17.43 1.13
CA PRO A 226 7.53 -18.44 0.65
C PRO A 226 7.89 -19.40 1.78
N LYS A 227 7.72 -20.70 1.56
CA LYS A 227 8.12 -21.71 2.54
C LYS A 227 9.64 -21.79 2.60
N LYS A 228 10.19 -22.08 3.79
CA LYS A 228 11.64 -22.39 3.95
C LYS A 228 12.17 -23.40 2.95
N SER A 229 11.38 -24.42 2.58
CA SER A 229 11.79 -25.39 1.55
C SER A 229 11.95 -24.75 0.18
N THR A 230 11.00 -23.89 -0.22
CA THR A 230 11.06 -23.14 -1.49
C THR A 230 12.28 -22.22 -1.52
N LEU A 231 12.55 -21.52 -0.43
CA LEU A 231 13.75 -20.68 -0.31
C LEU A 231 15.04 -21.49 -0.41
N ARG A 232 15.11 -22.67 0.22
CA ARG A 232 16.25 -23.60 0.08
C ARG A 232 16.42 -24.08 -1.35
N ASP A 233 15.34 -24.45 -2.02
CA ASP A 233 15.39 -24.90 -3.42
C ASP A 233 15.93 -23.79 -4.31
N LEU A 234 15.44 -22.55 -4.15
CA LEU A 234 15.92 -21.38 -4.89
C LEU A 234 17.39 -21.07 -4.60
N ILE A 235 17.84 -21.08 -3.34
CA ILE A 235 19.24 -20.79 -3.00
C ILE A 235 20.22 -21.85 -3.54
N ASN A 236 19.75 -23.08 -3.73
CA ASN A 236 20.56 -24.16 -4.32
C ASN A 236 20.63 -24.11 -5.85
N GLU A 237 19.82 -23.29 -6.50
CA GLU A 237 19.89 -23.05 -7.93
C GLU A 237 20.94 -21.99 -8.24
N GLU A 238 21.86 -22.31 -9.14
CA GLU A 238 23.00 -21.47 -9.51
C GLU A 238 22.56 -20.06 -9.95
N GLN A 239 21.63 -19.97 -10.89
CA GLN A 239 21.15 -18.69 -11.40
C GLN A 239 20.49 -17.81 -10.33
N SER A 240 19.68 -18.41 -9.45
CA SER A 240 19.02 -17.70 -8.35
C SER A 240 20.06 -17.21 -7.32
N ARG A 241 21.08 -18.03 -7.02
CA ARG A 241 22.17 -17.64 -6.13
C ARG A 241 23.00 -16.50 -6.72
N ASP A 242 23.28 -16.55 -8.01
CA ASP A 242 24.09 -15.54 -8.69
C ASP A 242 23.31 -14.23 -8.81
N PHE A 243 21.98 -14.28 -9.03
CA PHE A 243 21.10 -13.12 -8.93
C PHE A 243 21.12 -12.50 -7.52
N LEU A 244 21.03 -13.32 -6.47
CA LEU A 244 21.09 -12.85 -5.09
C LEU A 244 22.47 -12.27 -4.73
N SER A 245 23.54 -12.85 -5.29
CA SER A 245 24.90 -12.32 -5.18
C SER A 245 25.01 -10.95 -5.86
N TRP A 246 24.46 -10.82 -7.07
CA TRP A 246 24.33 -9.54 -7.75
C TRP A 246 23.52 -8.54 -6.92
N MET A 247 22.44 -8.93 -6.24
CA MET A 247 21.74 -7.96 -5.38
C MET A 247 22.61 -7.43 -4.23
N ASN A 248 23.59 -8.21 -3.75
CA ASN A 248 24.55 -7.84 -2.72
C ASN A 248 23.90 -7.19 -1.48
N GLY A 249 22.87 -7.85 -0.95
CA GLY A 249 22.11 -7.42 0.22
C GLY A 249 20.60 -7.57 0.04
N SER A 250 19.82 -6.82 0.82
CA SER A 250 18.35 -6.86 0.75
C SER A 250 17.75 -6.09 -0.43
N SER A 251 18.53 -5.22 -1.07
CA SER A 251 18.06 -4.42 -2.20
C SER A 251 19.16 -3.87 -3.09
N ARG A 252 18.84 -3.69 -4.38
CA ARG A 252 19.71 -3.09 -5.39
C ARG A 252 18.96 -2.12 -6.28
N TYR A 253 19.63 -1.05 -6.73
CA TYR A 253 19.02 0.01 -7.54
C TYR A 253 19.63 0.08 -8.93
N VAL A 254 18.78 0.18 -9.95
CA VAL A 254 19.18 0.26 -11.37
C VAL A 254 18.48 1.46 -12.02
N SER A 255 19.11 2.13 -12.98
CA SER A 255 18.46 3.22 -13.73
C SER A 255 17.25 2.69 -14.51
N THR A 256 16.16 3.46 -14.57
CA THR A 256 14.99 3.05 -15.37
C THR A 256 15.21 3.18 -16.87
N TYR A 257 16.10 4.08 -17.30
CA TYR A 257 16.27 4.40 -18.73
C TYR A 257 17.23 3.46 -19.45
N ASN A 258 18.19 2.89 -18.72
CA ASN A 258 19.24 2.03 -19.25
C ASN A 258 19.31 0.73 -18.42
N GLU A 259 18.15 0.19 -18.02
CA GLU A 259 18.12 -0.92 -17.05
C GLU A 259 18.92 -2.14 -17.50
N GLU A 260 18.73 -2.58 -18.74
CA GLU A 260 19.43 -3.74 -19.29
C GLU A 260 20.94 -3.49 -19.41
N GLU A 261 21.34 -2.35 -19.97
CA GLU A 261 22.75 -1.96 -20.08
C GLU A 261 23.42 -1.85 -18.69
N ASP A 262 22.75 -1.21 -17.74
CA ASP A 262 23.23 -1.11 -16.36
C ASP A 262 23.37 -2.49 -15.70
N ILE A 263 22.46 -3.43 -15.97
CA ILE A 263 22.54 -4.80 -15.44
C ILE A 263 23.71 -5.55 -16.08
N GLU A 264 23.85 -5.50 -17.42
CA GLU A 264 24.95 -6.16 -18.14
C GLU A 264 26.32 -5.66 -17.65
N ASP A 265 26.51 -4.33 -17.57
CA ASP A 265 27.74 -3.71 -17.06
C ASP A 265 28.03 -4.18 -15.62
N GLN A 266 27.00 -4.26 -14.77
CA GLN A 266 27.14 -4.68 -13.38
C GLN A 266 27.45 -6.17 -13.22
N LEU A 267 26.93 -7.03 -14.09
CA LEU A 267 27.23 -8.46 -14.08
C LEU A 267 28.69 -8.70 -14.49
N GLU A 268 29.18 -7.96 -15.50
CA GLU A 268 30.60 -8.01 -15.92
C GLU A 268 31.53 -7.45 -14.83
N ASP A 269 31.23 -6.27 -14.27
CA ASP A 269 32.06 -5.59 -13.27
C ASP A 269 32.19 -6.37 -11.95
N GLU A 270 31.18 -7.18 -11.60
CA GLU A 270 31.13 -7.96 -10.36
C GLU A 270 31.48 -9.44 -10.53
N ASP A 271 31.93 -9.84 -11.72
CA ASP A 271 32.26 -11.22 -12.08
C ASP A 271 31.10 -12.21 -11.77
N ILE A 272 29.85 -11.79 -12.04
CA ILE A 272 28.65 -12.63 -11.86
C ILE A 272 28.37 -13.41 -13.15
N ASP A 273 28.34 -14.74 -13.06
CA ASP A 273 28.16 -15.64 -14.21
C ASP A 273 26.68 -15.79 -14.61
N LEU A 274 26.07 -14.68 -15.03
CA LEU A 274 24.71 -14.65 -15.59
C LEU A 274 24.71 -13.90 -16.93
N THR A 275 24.04 -14.48 -17.91
CA THR A 275 23.57 -13.71 -19.07
C THR A 275 22.33 -12.88 -18.70
N LEU A 276 21.99 -11.88 -19.51
CA LEU A 276 20.77 -11.08 -19.30
C LEU A 276 19.48 -11.92 -19.39
N GLU A 277 19.49 -12.98 -20.22
CA GLU A 277 18.39 -13.94 -20.32
C GLU A 277 18.23 -14.72 -19.01
N GLU A 278 19.31 -15.30 -18.48
CA GLU A 278 19.29 -16.05 -17.21
C GLU A 278 18.96 -15.15 -16.02
N PHE A 279 19.43 -13.90 -16.04
CA PHE A 279 19.04 -12.89 -15.05
C PHE A 279 17.52 -12.66 -15.05
N THR A 280 16.94 -12.55 -16.25
CA THR A 280 15.50 -12.34 -16.43
C THR A 280 14.70 -13.55 -15.93
N GLU A 281 15.13 -14.77 -16.27
CA GLU A 281 14.51 -16.00 -15.79
C GLU A 281 14.59 -16.14 -14.26
N ALA A 282 15.75 -15.84 -13.67
CA ALA A 282 15.93 -15.84 -12.22
C ALA A 282 15.03 -14.80 -11.54
N ARG A 283 14.96 -13.58 -12.08
CA ARG A 283 14.07 -12.51 -11.59
C ARG A 283 12.61 -12.96 -11.59
N GLU A 284 12.13 -13.49 -12.70
CA GLU A 284 10.74 -13.96 -12.84
C GLU A 284 10.44 -15.06 -11.83
N LYS A 285 11.34 -16.03 -11.70
CA LYS A 285 11.19 -17.11 -10.75
C LYS A 285 11.16 -16.63 -9.30
N LEU A 286 12.05 -15.69 -8.93
CA LEU A 286 12.08 -15.12 -7.57
C LEU A 286 10.80 -14.34 -7.26
N ILE A 287 10.24 -13.60 -8.23
CA ILE A 287 8.96 -12.89 -8.08
C ILE A 287 7.79 -13.87 -7.96
N GLN A 288 7.70 -14.88 -8.82
CA GLN A 288 6.65 -15.91 -8.77
C GLN A 288 6.68 -16.70 -7.45
N ASN A 289 7.87 -16.86 -6.84
CA ASN A 289 8.05 -17.45 -5.53
C ASN A 289 7.96 -16.44 -4.37
N LYS A 290 7.60 -15.18 -4.64
CA LYS A 290 7.31 -14.13 -3.64
C LYS A 290 8.53 -13.74 -2.80
N VAL A 291 9.72 -13.93 -3.37
CA VAL A 291 11.02 -13.64 -2.75
C VAL A 291 11.48 -12.23 -3.10
N LEU A 292 11.11 -11.75 -4.29
CA LEU A 292 11.56 -10.48 -4.87
C LEU A 292 10.37 -9.60 -5.25
N LEU A 293 10.55 -8.28 -5.12
CA LEU A 293 9.68 -7.24 -5.65
C LEU A 293 10.53 -6.20 -6.40
N ILE A 294 9.92 -5.48 -7.34
CA ILE A 294 10.56 -4.38 -8.08
C ILE A 294 9.83 -3.07 -7.74
N ASP A 295 10.40 -2.24 -6.88
CA ASP A 295 9.81 -0.96 -6.49
C ASP A 295 10.27 0.19 -7.42
N TYR A 296 9.45 1.24 -7.53
CA TYR A 296 9.72 2.40 -8.38
C TYR A 296 10.08 3.64 -7.55
N SER A 297 11.25 4.21 -7.84
CA SER A 297 11.69 5.49 -7.28
C SER A 297 11.62 6.58 -8.37
N PRO A 298 10.64 7.50 -8.34
CA PRO A 298 10.42 8.47 -9.40
C PRO A 298 11.57 9.46 -9.57
N HIS A 299 11.68 10.00 -10.78
CA HIS A 299 12.66 11.02 -11.14
C HIS A 299 12.38 12.34 -10.43
N ARG A 300 13.43 12.99 -9.93
CA ARG A 300 13.36 14.40 -9.53
C ARG A 300 13.76 15.31 -10.69
N SER A 301 12.86 16.16 -11.15
CA SER A 301 13.20 17.21 -12.10
C SER A 301 14.16 18.23 -11.46
N SER A 302 15.13 18.75 -12.22
CA SER A 302 16.10 19.69 -11.66
C SER A 302 15.44 21.02 -11.29
N THR A 303 15.14 21.23 -10.02
CA THR A 303 14.76 22.56 -9.50
C THR A 303 15.83 23.05 -8.52
N GLY A 304 16.62 24.05 -8.95
CA GLY A 304 17.68 24.69 -8.15
C GLY A 304 19.08 24.05 -8.28
N ASN A 305 20.04 24.51 -7.48
CA ASN A 305 21.46 24.13 -7.50
C ASN A 305 21.78 22.66 -7.11
N ARG A 306 20.79 21.77 -7.02
CA ARG A 306 20.99 20.35 -6.69
C ARG A 306 20.84 19.52 -7.96
N SER A 307 21.78 18.60 -8.20
CA SER A 307 21.75 17.70 -9.36
C SER A 307 20.46 16.89 -9.40
N SER A 308 19.95 16.63 -10.60
CA SER A 308 18.87 15.67 -10.83
C SER A 308 19.28 14.28 -10.35
N ARG A 309 18.32 13.52 -9.80
CA ARG A 309 18.49 12.08 -9.53
C ARG A 309 17.61 11.33 -10.53
N PRO A 310 18.16 10.48 -11.41
CA PRO A 310 17.38 9.71 -12.38
C PRO A 310 16.36 8.83 -11.67
N ALA A 311 15.25 8.51 -12.34
CA ALA A 311 14.33 7.48 -11.85
C ALA A 311 15.06 6.13 -11.77
N ARG A 312 14.68 5.30 -10.81
CA ARG A 312 15.34 4.03 -10.54
C ARG A 312 14.34 2.93 -10.24
N TRP A 313 14.63 1.75 -10.73
CA TRP A 313 14.08 0.50 -10.23
C TRP A 313 14.83 0.10 -8.98
N ALA A 314 14.11 -0.44 -8.00
CA ALA A 314 14.68 -0.97 -6.78
C ALA A 314 14.24 -2.43 -6.64
N TYR A 315 15.16 -3.34 -6.94
CA TYR A 315 15.01 -4.77 -6.70
C TYR A 315 15.14 -5.01 -5.20
N LYS A 316 14.15 -5.63 -4.57
CA LYS A 316 14.09 -5.79 -3.10
C LYS A 316 13.62 -7.18 -2.72
N LEU A 317 14.27 -7.77 -1.72
CA LEU A 317 13.75 -8.97 -1.08
C LEU A 317 12.49 -8.63 -0.28
N THR A 318 11.53 -9.54 -0.28
CA THR A 318 10.32 -9.40 0.54
C THR A 318 10.64 -9.65 2.01
N GLN A 319 9.88 -9.05 2.92
CA GLN A 319 10.06 -9.28 4.35
C GLN A 319 9.96 -10.75 4.75
N PRO A 320 8.99 -11.55 4.26
CA PRO A 320 8.95 -12.99 4.55
C PRO A 320 10.22 -13.72 4.11
N ALA A 321 10.78 -13.32 2.97
CA ALA A 321 12.02 -13.92 2.49
C ALA A 321 13.20 -13.50 3.37
N LEU A 322 13.27 -12.22 3.79
CA LEU A 322 14.31 -11.71 4.69
C LEU A 322 14.25 -12.33 6.09
N ASP A 323 13.06 -12.64 6.61
CA ASP A 323 12.89 -13.27 7.92
C ASP A 323 13.51 -14.68 7.95
N ASP A 324 13.41 -15.42 6.85
CA ASP A 324 13.86 -16.83 6.76
C ASP A 324 15.24 -17.00 6.09
N MET A 325 15.69 -16.06 5.24
CA MET A 325 16.95 -16.18 4.49
C MET A 325 18.20 -16.33 5.36
N PRO A 326 18.39 -15.59 6.47
CA PRO A 326 19.61 -15.69 7.28
C PRO A 326 19.88 -17.10 7.80
N GLU A 327 18.83 -17.80 8.25
CA GLU A 327 18.95 -19.20 8.70
C GLU A 327 19.36 -20.11 7.54
N ILE A 328 18.75 -19.91 6.36
CA ILE A 328 19.00 -20.74 5.19
C ILE A 328 20.40 -20.51 4.61
N LEU A 329 20.88 -19.27 4.58
CA LEU A 329 22.24 -18.94 4.12
C LEU A 329 23.29 -19.58 5.05
N LEU A 330 23.08 -19.53 6.37
CA LEU A 330 23.94 -20.19 7.35
C LEU A 330 23.95 -21.72 7.18
N GLU A 331 22.80 -22.34 6.93
CA GLU A 331 22.69 -23.79 6.66
C GLU A 331 23.47 -24.23 5.42
N ASN A 332 23.58 -23.35 4.41
CA ASN A 332 24.25 -23.63 3.14
C ASN A 332 25.70 -23.14 3.07
N GLY A 333 26.25 -22.62 4.17
CA GLY A 333 27.64 -22.15 4.24
C GLY A 333 27.90 -20.86 3.45
N LEU A 334 26.86 -20.09 3.16
CA LEU A 334 26.93 -18.78 2.51
C LEU A 334 26.98 -17.67 3.57
N PRO A 335 27.65 -16.54 3.30
CA PRO A 335 27.65 -15.42 4.23
C PRO A 335 26.23 -14.87 4.40
N ALA A 336 25.75 -14.81 5.63
CA ALA A 336 24.56 -14.02 5.99
C ALA A 336 24.99 -12.56 6.09
N HIS A 337 24.52 -11.72 5.16
CA HIS A 337 24.79 -10.28 5.15
C HIS A 337 23.65 -9.50 5.79
#